data_AF-A0A525JV59-F1
#
_entry.id   AF-A0A525JV59-F1
#
_cell.length_a   1.000
_cell.length_b   1.000
_cell.length_c   1.000
_cell.angle_alpha   90.00
_cell.angle_beta   90.00
_cell.angle_gamma   90.00
#
_symmetry.space_group_name_H-M   'P 1'
#
loop_
_entity.id
_entity.type
_entity.pdbx_description
1 polymer ?
#
loop_
_entity_poly.entity_id
_entity_poly.type
_entity_poly.pdbx_seq_one_letter_code
_entity_poly.pdbx_strand_id
1 'polypeptide(L)' 'MAEVSDIAVYQKLIEIADDLDDMAVKGATLVGNAALTTAARTVRGMAGAVYQHIMSDHDQPMDS' A
#
# COMPACT_ATOMS: atom_id res chain seq x y z
N MET A 1 5.62 -17.50 15.58
CA MET A 1 5.29 -16.12 15.16
C MET A 1 3.94 -16.19 14.48
N ALA A 2 3.00 -15.31 14.79
CA ALA A 2 1.73 -15.28 14.07
C ALA A 2 2.00 -14.96 12.60
N GLU A 3 1.38 -15.69 11.66
CA GLU A 3 1.46 -15.37 10.24
C GLU A 3 0.82 -14.00 9.99
N VAL A 4 1.46 -13.20 9.14
CA VAL A 4 0.93 -11.90 8.72
C VAL A 4 -0.06 -12.17 7.60
N SER A 5 -1.32 -11.76 7.77
CA SER A 5 -2.35 -11.92 6.74
C SER A 5 -2.19 -10.86 5.65
N ASP A 6 -2.67 -11.15 4.44
CA ASP A 6 -2.65 -10.19 3.32
C ASP A 6 -3.41 -8.91 3.65
N ILE A 7 -4.50 -9.01 4.42
CA ILE A 7 -5.24 -7.83 4.91
C ILE A 7 -4.34 -6.94 5.77
N ALA A 8 -3.53 -7.54 6.66
CA ALA A 8 -2.59 -6.79 7.48
C ALA A 8 -1.47 -6.16 6.64
N VAL A 9 -0.98 -6.86 5.62
CA VAL A 9 -0.01 -6.32 4.65
C VAL A 9 -0.62 -5.13 3.89
N TYR A 10 -1.82 -5.28 3.34
CA TYR A 10 -2.53 -4.21 2.63
C TYR A 10 -2.69 -2.96 3.51
N GLN A 11 -3.22 -3.14 4.73
CA GLN A 11 -3.42 -2.03 5.67
C GLN A 11 -2.10 -1.32 5.98
N LYS A 12 -1.01 -2.08 6.20
CA LYS A 12 0.28 -1.47 6.52
C LYS A 12 0.88 -0.71 5.35
N LEU A 13 0.72 -1.21 4.12
CA LEU A 13 1.19 -0.50 2.92
C LEU A 13 0.42 0.81 2.72
N ILE A 14 -0.89 0.83 2.95
CA ILE A 14 -1.68 2.07 2.87
C ILE A 14 -1.21 3.08 3.93
N GLU A 15 -1.03 2.66 5.18
CA GLU A 15 -0.52 3.51 6.26
C GLU A 15 0.84 4.15 5.89
N ILE A 16 1.78 3.35 5.38
CA ILE A 16 3.09 3.85 4.94
C ILE A 16 2.96 4.85 3.79
N ALA A 17 2.08 4.59 2.83
CA ALA A 17 1.88 5.50 1.71
C ALA A 17 1.31 6.85 2.17
N ASP A 18 0.37 6.83 3.12
CA ASP A 18 -0.21 8.04 3.70
C ASP A 18 0.85 8.83 4.50
N ASP A 19 1.68 8.16 5.30
CA ASP A 19 2.80 8.78 6.01
C ASP A 19 3.79 9.47 5.05
N LEU A 20 4.10 8.83 3.91
CA LEU A 20 5.00 9.38 2.90
C LEU A 20 4.40 10.64 2.22
N ASP A 21 3.11 10.63 1.93
CA ASP A 21 2.41 11.80 1.37
C ASP A 21 2.38 12.95 2.38
N ASP A 22 2.11 12.66 3.66
CA ASP A 22 2.17 13.62 4.76
C ASP A 22 3.55 14.27 4.91
N MET A 23 4.61 13.46 4.80
CA MET A 23 5.99 13.94 4.80
C MET A 23 6.29 14.79 3.56
N ALA A 24 5.75 14.43 2.40
CA ALA A 24 5.94 15.19 1.16
C ALA A 24 5.33 16.60 1.27
N VAL A 25 4.14 16.72 1.87
CA VAL A 25 3.47 18.01 2.13
C VAL A 25 4.28 18.88 3.10
N LYS A 26 4.93 18.28 4.09
CA LYS A 26 5.78 18.97 5.07
C LYS A 26 7.18 19.31 4.54
N GLY A 27 7.60 18.71 3.41
CA GLY A 27 8.95 18.82 2.86
C GLY A 27 9.25 20.18 2.24
N ALA A 28 10.38 20.79 2.62
CA ALA A 28 10.80 22.10 2.10
C ALA A 28 11.57 22.03 0.76
N THR A 29 12.01 20.84 0.32
CA THR A 29 12.86 20.70 -0.87
C THR A 29 12.13 20.01 -2.02
N LEU A 30 12.34 20.52 -3.25
CA LEU A 30 11.75 19.94 -4.47
C LEU A 30 12.15 18.48 -4.68
N VAL A 31 13.41 18.14 -4.45
CA VAL A 31 13.94 16.77 -4.62
C VAL A 31 13.35 15.82 -3.58
N GLY A 32 13.28 16.25 -2.31
CA GLY A 32 12.69 15.44 -1.24
C GLY A 32 11.20 15.19 -1.47
N ASN A 33 10.45 16.22 -1.89
CA ASN A 33 9.04 16.07 -2.24
C ASN A 33 8.84 15.06 -3.38
N ALA A 34 9.59 15.20 -4.48
CA ALA A 34 9.50 14.28 -5.61
C ALA A 34 9.83 12.82 -5.23
N ALA A 35 10.85 12.62 -4.39
CA ALA A 35 11.22 11.30 -3.89
C ALA A 35 10.10 10.68 -3.03
N LEU A 36 9.56 11.44 -2.07
CA LEU A 36 8.50 10.99 -1.18
C LEU A 36 7.20 10.66 -1.92
N THR A 37 6.76 11.53 -2.84
CA THR A 37 5.57 11.29 -3.67
C THR A 37 5.75 10.07 -4.59
N THR A 38 6.95 9.85 -5.12
CA THR A 38 7.25 8.66 -5.94
C THR A 38 7.19 7.38 -5.10
N ALA A 39 7.76 7.42 -3.90
CA ALA A 39 7.70 6.31 -2.96
C ALA A 39 6.24 6.00 -2.57
N ALA A 40 5.46 7.01 -2.18
CA ALA A 40 4.04 6.86 -1.83
C ALA A 40 3.24 6.19 -2.96
N ARG A 41 3.39 6.64 -4.21
CA ARG A 41 2.75 6.02 -5.37
C ARG A 41 3.12 4.55 -5.56
N THR A 42 4.40 4.23 -5.40
CA THR A 42 4.89 2.86 -5.55
C THR A 42 4.29 1.95 -4.48
N VAL A 43 4.26 2.43 -3.23
CA VAL A 43 3.66 1.71 -2.11
C VAL A 43 2.15 1.51 -2.30
N ARG A 44 1.42 2.53 -2.78
CA ARG A 44 -0.01 2.37 -3.12
C ARG A 44 -0.23 1.35 -4.23
N GLY A 45 0.67 1.29 -5.23
CA GLY A 45 0.63 0.26 -6.27
C GLY A 45 0.76 -1.15 -5.72
N MET A 46 1.70 -1.35 -4.78
CA MET A 46 1.85 -2.63 -4.07
C MET A 46 0.61 -2.98 -3.24
N ALA A 47 0.05 -2.01 -2.50
CA ALA A 47 -1.19 -2.20 -1.76
C ALA A 47 -2.35 -2.61 -2.69
N GLY A 48 -2.46 -1.97 -3.87
CA GLY A 48 -3.46 -2.33 -4.88
C GLY A 48 -3.33 -3.76 -5.38
N ALA A 49 -2.10 -4.25 -5.61
CA ALA A 49 -1.87 -5.63 -6.01
C ALA A 49 -2.29 -6.64 -4.92
N VAL A 50 -1.98 -6.34 -3.65
CA VAL A 50 -2.40 -7.17 -2.51
C VAL A 50 -3.92 -7.15 -2.36
N TYR A 51 -4.56 -5.99 -2.50
CA TYR A 51 -6.01 -5.88 -2.47
C TYR A 51 -6.69 -6.69 -3.57
N GLN A 52 -6.16 -6.63 -4.80
CA GLN A 52 -6.66 -7.44 -5.91
C GLN A 52 -6.54 -8.94 -5.63
N HIS A 53 -5.44 -9.38 -5.02
CA HIS A 53 -5.27 -10.78 -4.60
C HIS A 53 -6.35 -11.19 -3.59
N ILE A 54 -6.54 -10.40 -2.53
CA ILE A 54 -7.57 -10.66 -1.50
C ILE A 54 -8.96 -10.76 -2.13
N MET A 55 -9.30 -9.85 -3.05
CA MET A 55 -10.60 -9.84 -3.73
C MET A 55 -10.77 -11.03 -4.67
N SER A 56 -9.70 -11.44 -5.37
CA SER A 56 -9.75 -12.58 -6.29
C SER A 56 -9.98 -13.91 -5.57
N ASP A 57 -9.44 -14.06 -4.35
CA ASP A 57 -9.69 -15.22 -3.50
C ASP A 57 -11.13 -15.23 -2.95
N HIS A 58 -11.74 -14.05 -2.79
CA HIS A 58 -13.12 -13.91 -2.30
C HIS A 58 -14.18 -14.19 -3.40
N ASP A 59 -13.80 -14.12 -4.68
CA ASP A 59 -14.67 -14.35 -5.84
C ASP A 59 -14.58 -15.79 -6.41
N GLN A 60 -13.81 -16.70 -5.80
CA GLN A 60 -13.84 -18.10 -6.20
C GLN A 60 -15.23 -18.71 -5.89
N PRO A 61 -16.00 -19.18 -6.90
CA PRO A 61 -17.23 -19.88 -6.64
C PRO A 61 -16.93 -21.19 -5.90
N MET A 62 -17.61 -21.40 -4.78
CA MET A 62 -17.67 -22.65 -4.04
C MET A 62 -18.39 -23.70 -4.89
N ASP A 63 -17.72 -24.26 -5.90
CA ASP A 63 -18.18 -25.45 -6.60
C ASP A 63 -17.06 -26.49 -6.63
N SER A 64 -17.20 -27.50 -5.77
CA SER A 64 -16.57 -28.82 -5.86
C SER A 64 -17.49 -29.84 -5.20
#